data_AF-A0A970N8D0-F1
#
_entry.id   AF-A0A970N8D0-F1
#
_cell.length_a   1.000
_cell.length_b   1.000
_cell.length_c   1.000
_cell.angle_alpha   90.00
_cell.angle_beta   90.00
_cell.angle_gamma   90.00
#
_symmetry.space_group_name_H-M   'P 1'
#
loop_
_entity.id
_entity.type
_entity.pdbx_description
1 polymer ?
#
loop_
_entity_poly.entity_id
_entity_poly.type
_entity_poly.pdbx_seq_one_letter_code
_entity_poly.pdbx_strand_id
1 'polypeptide(L)'
;MDLTLIIGIIVGAFLVIWGIIDGGGNLIGFYDRASIFITLGGTFASTFASFPFRNFKNMPKHILIALKKPRHDHKYYIDTIVGLAIEARKNGILSLEEKAEEIKDKFLSNCLMLIVDALDPEKTKELIQNEIDNLEIRHSNVWRMYDKASTYAPAYGMIGTLIGLINMLANLDM
;
A
#
# COMPACT_ATOMS: atom_id res chain seq x y z
N MET A 1 11.66 -3.52 8.07
CA MET A 1 10.73 -2.47 8.55
C MET A 1 11.03 -1.20 7.79
N ASP A 2 10.01 -0.49 7.31
CA ASP A 2 10.20 0.81 6.67
C ASP A 2 10.40 1.90 7.74
N LEU A 3 11.66 2.15 8.08
CA LEU A 3 12.01 3.17 9.07
C LEU A 3 11.55 4.56 8.63
N THR A 4 11.61 4.85 7.33
CA THR A 4 11.25 6.16 6.76
C THR A 4 9.77 6.45 6.98
N LEU A 5 8.90 5.47 6.71
CA LEU A 5 7.45 5.60 6.93
C LEU A 5 7.13 5.85 8.40
N ILE A 6 7.73 5.05 9.30
CA ILE A 6 7.47 5.15 10.75
C ILE A 6 7.94 6.49 11.31
N ILE A 7 9.17 6.90 10.97
CA ILE A 7 9.73 8.19 11.43
C ILE A 7 8.89 9.34 10.88
N GLY A 8 8.48 9.30 9.61
CA GLY A 8 7.64 10.33 9.01
C GLY A 8 6.32 10.55 9.74
N ILE A 9 5.62 9.45 10.07
CA ILE A 9 4.35 9.52 10.82
C ILE A 9 4.57 10.08 12.24
N ILE A 10 5.60 9.62 12.94
CA ILE A 10 5.90 10.05 14.32
C ILE A 10 6.27 11.53 14.35
N VAL A 11 7.17 11.97 13.46
CA VAL A 11 7.61 13.37 13.40
C VAL A 11 6.46 14.28 13.01
N GLY A 12 5.63 13.88 12.03
CA GLY A 12 4.44 14.64 11.64
C GLY A 12 3.45 14.83 12.80
N ALA A 13 3.13 13.75 13.52
CA ALA A 13 2.25 13.82 14.68
C ALA A 13 2.85 14.67 15.81
N PHE A 14 4.16 14.52 16.07
CA PHE A 14 4.87 15.29 17.09
C PHE A 14 4.83 16.80 16.80
N LEU A 15 5.07 17.22 15.56
CA LEU A 15 5.03 18.64 15.18
C LEU A 15 3.65 19.26 15.38
N VAL A 16 2.58 18.52 15.05
CA VAL A 16 1.19 18.98 15.27
C VAL A 16 0.91 19.13 16.77
N ILE A 17 1.25 18.13 17.57
CA ILE A 17 1.03 18.16 19.02
C ILE A 17 1.82 19.29 19.67
N TRP A 18 3.09 19.44 19.29
CA TRP A 18 3.97 20.48 19.81
C TRP A 18 3.44 21.88 19.47
N GLY A 19 2.94 22.09 18.25
CA GLY A 19 2.30 23.35 17.86
C GLY A 19 1.03 23.68 18.65
N ILE A 20 0.23 22.68 19.04
CA ILE A 20 -0.95 22.90 19.89
C ILE A 20 -0.56 23.35 21.30
N ILE A 21 0.48 22.73 21.87
CA ILE A 21 0.96 23.04 23.23
C ILE A 21 1.59 24.44 23.26
N ASP A 22 2.45 24.75 22.30
CA ASP A 22 3.14 26.05 22.21
C ASP A 22 2.15 27.21 21.97
N GLY A 23 1.08 26.97 21.21
CA GLY A 23 -0.03 27.90 21.02
C GLY A 23 -0.91 28.12 22.26
N GLY A 24 -0.58 27.54 23.42
CA GLY A 24 -1.33 27.67 24.67
C GLY A 24 -2.61 26.83 24.72
N GLY A 25 -2.78 25.88 23.80
CA GLY A 25 -3.96 25.03 23.70
C GLY A 25 -3.98 23.89 24.72
N ASN A 26 -5.14 23.63 25.32
CA ASN A 26 -5.34 22.42 26.13
C ASN A 26 -5.68 21.24 25.21
N LEU A 27 -4.82 20.21 25.20
CA LEU A 27 -4.99 18.96 24.44
C LEU A 27 -6.36 18.30 24.64
N ILE A 28 -6.93 18.39 25.84
CA ILE A 28 -8.25 17.82 26.16
C ILE A 28 -9.36 18.53 25.36
N GLY A 29 -9.19 19.81 25.05
CA GLY A 29 -10.14 20.58 24.25
C GLY A 29 -10.21 20.16 22.79
N PHE A 30 -9.16 19.51 22.26
CA PHE A 30 -9.14 18.98 20.89
C PHE A 30 -9.69 17.55 20.79
N TYR A 31 -9.99 16.92 21.93
CA TYR A 31 -10.57 15.58 21.98
C TYR A 31 -12.10 15.66 22.05
N ASP A 32 -12.73 15.86 20.90
CA ASP A 32 -14.19 15.76 20.77
C ASP A 32 -14.60 14.42 20.13
N ARG A 33 -15.37 13.63 20.89
CA ARG A 33 -15.90 12.34 20.41
C ARG A 33 -16.76 12.52 19.17
N ALA A 34 -17.60 13.55 19.10
CA ALA A 34 -18.50 13.74 17.97
C ALA A 34 -17.72 14.01 16.67
N SER A 35 -16.74 14.92 16.72
CA SER A 35 -15.84 15.24 15.61
C SER A 35 -15.04 14.02 15.12
N ILE A 36 -14.57 13.17 16.03
CA ILE A 36 -13.88 11.91 15.68
C ILE A 36 -14.83 10.97 14.94
N PHE A 37 -16.06 10.78 15.42
CA PHE A 37 -17.06 9.92 14.76
C PHE A 37 -17.46 10.45 13.38
N ILE A 38 -17.66 11.76 13.22
CA ILE A 38 -18.01 12.37 11.93
C ILE A 38 -16.87 12.17 10.94
N THR A 39 -15.63 12.50 11.35
CA THR A 39 -14.48 12.49 10.45
C THR A 39 -14.05 11.07 10.10
N LEU A 40 -13.76 10.23 11.11
CA LEU A 40 -13.32 8.86 10.87
C LEU A 40 -14.48 7.98 10.40
N GLY A 41 -15.63 8.04 11.06
CA GLY A 41 -16.80 7.24 10.69
C GLY A 41 -17.32 7.57 9.31
N GLY A 42 -17.41 8.86 8.96
CA GLY A 42 -17.78 9.31 7.61
C GLY A 42 -16.80 8.82 6.55
N THR A 43 -15.49 8.99 6.80
CA THR A 43 -14.44 8.50 5.89
C THR A 43 -14.54 7.00 5.68
N PHE A 44 -14.61 6.21 6.76
CA PHE A 44 -14.72 4.76 6.67
C PHE A 44 -16.00 4.33 5.94
N ALA A 45 -17.15 4.97 6.23
CA ALA A 45 -18.42 4.66 5.58
C ALA A 45 -18.38 4.97 4.07
N SER A 46 -17.84 6.11 3.67
CA SER A 46 -17.73 6.48 2.25
C SER A 46 -16.72 5.62 1.49
N THR A 47 -15.59 5.29 2.10
CA THR A 47 -14.67 4.31 1.50
C THR A 47 -15.35 2.95 1.40
N PHE A 48 -16.12 2.53 2.40
CA PHE A 48 -16.86 1.25 2.38
C PHE A 48 -17.91 1.21 1.27
N ALA A 49 -18.61 2.32 1.04
CA ALA A 49 -19.55 2.44 -0.08
C ALA A 49 -18.86 2.45 -1.45
N SER A 50 -17.60 2.88 -1.52
CA SER A 50 -16.84 3.03 -2.78
C SER A 50 -16.11 1.76 -3.22
N PHE A 51 -15.87 0.79 -2.33
CA PHE A 51 -15.04 -0.38 -2.62
C PHE A 51 -15.67 -1.68 -2.11
N PRO A 52 -15.45 -2.82 -2.80
CA PRO A 52 -15.98 -4.10 -2.37
C PRO A 52 -15.37 -4.56 -1.04
N PHE A 53 -16.18 -5.24 -0.22
CA PHE A 53 -15.79 -5.76 1.11
C PHE A 53 -14.49 -6.59 1.12
N ARG A 54 -14.20 -7.29 0.02
CA ARG A 54 -12.98 -8.10 -0.14
C ARG A 54 -11.70 -7.27 0.01
N ASN A 55 -11.69 -6.01 -0.40
CA ASN A 55 -10.53 -5.14 -0.29
C ASN A 55 -10.25 -4.74 1.17
N PHE A 56 -11.31 -4.49 1.94
CA PHE A 56 -11.23 -4.20 3.38
C PHE A 56 -10.73 -5.40 4.19
N LYS A 57 -11.18 -6.62 3.86
CA LYS A 57 -10.70 -7.84 4.53
C LYS A 57 -9.18 -8.03 4.39
N ASN A 58 -8.59 -7.52 3.31
CA ASN A 58 -7.15 -7.60 3.05
C ASN A 58 -6.36 -6.39 3.59
N MET A 59 -7.03 -5.38 4.16
CA MET A 59 -6.40 -4.17 4.69
C MET A 59 -5.27 -4.44 5.71
N PRO A 60 -5.41 -5.37 6.68
CA PRO A 60 -4.34 -5.65 7.63
C PRO A 60 -3.06 -6.19 6.95
N LYS A 61 -3.23 -6.97 5.88
CA LYS A 61 -2.09 -7.51 5.10
C LYS A 61 -1.34 -6.39 4.38
N HIS A 62 -2.07 -5.43 3.80
CA HIS A 62 -1.46 -4.30 3.09
C HIS A 62 -0.65 -3.41 4.04
N ILE A 63 -1.19 -3.12 5.23
CA ILE A 63 -0.49 -2.35 6.27
C ILE A 63 0.79 -3.09 6.71
N LEU A 64 0.71 -4.40 6.90
CA LEU A 64 1.89 -5.20 7.26
C LEU A 64 2.97 -5.17 6.17
N ILE A 65 2.59 -5.21 4.89
CA ILE A 65 3.52 -5.11 3.76
C ILE A 65 4.20 -3.74 3.73
N ALA A 66 3.41 -2.65 3.88
CA ALA A 66 3.92 -1.28 3.95
C ALA A 66 4.93 -1.11 5.10
N LEU A 67 4.65 -1.71 6.26
CA LEU A 67 5.55 -1.67 7.41
C LEU A 67 6.77 -2.55 7.24
N LYS A 68 6.70 -3.70 6.55
CA LYS A 68 7.82 -4.64 6.46
C LYS A 68 8.94 -4.17 5.52
N LYS A 69 8.63 -3.39 4.48
CA LYS A 69 9.55 -3.02 3.37
C LYS A 69 10.29 -4.24 2.81
N PRO A 70 9.79 -4.91 1.75
CA PRO A 70 10.57 -5.95 1.11
C PRO A 70 11.86 -5.31 0.57
N ARG A 71 13.00 -5.67 1.17
CA ARG A 71 14.32 -5.34 0.61
C ARG A 71 14.55 -6.29 -0.56
N HIS A 72 14.27 -5.82 -1.77
CA HIS A 72 14.77 -6.48 -2.96
C HIS A 72 16.23 -6.06 -3.16
N ASP A 73 17.14 -7.02 -3.05
CA ASP A 73 18.54 -6.79 -3.37
C ASP A 73 18.70 -6.90 -4.90
N HIS A 74 18.74 -5.76 -5.56
CA HIS A 74 18.90 -5.70 -7.01
C HIS A 74 20.17 -6.42 -7.49
N LYS A 75 21.25 -6.40 -6.70
CA LYS A 75 22.48 -7.11 -7.05
C LYS A 75 22.26 -8.62 -7.05
N TYR A 76 21.59 -9.14 -6.02
CA TYR A 76 21.24 -10.55 -5.95
C TYR A 76 20.47 -11.03 -7.18
N TYR A 77 19.48 -10.26 -7.64
CA TYR A 77 18.71 -10.63 -8.84
C TYR A 77 19.54 -10.55 -10.13
N ILE A 78 20.41 -9.54 -10.27
CA ILE A 78 21.34 -9.46 -11.42
C ILE A 78 22.26 -10.68 -11.45
N ASP A 79 22.91 -10.97 -10.32
CA ASP A 79 23.85 -12.09 -10.22
C ASP A 79 23.15 -13.44 -10.48
N THR A 80 21.92 -13.58 -9.99
CA THR A 80 21.09 -14.76 -10.21
C THR A 80 20.72 -14.93 -11.69
N ILE A 81 20.25 -13.87 -12.35
CA ILE A 81 19.88 -13.91 -13.78
C ILE A 81 21.11 -14.21 -14.65
N VAL A 82 22.25 -13.59 -14.35
CA VAL A 82 23.51 -13.88 -15.06
C VAL A 82 23.95 -15.32 -14.86
N GLY A 83 23.85 -15.85 -13.63
CA GLY A 83 24.14 -17.25 -13.31
C GLY A 83 23.26 -18.22 -14.10
N LEU A 84 21.95 -17.96 -14.17
CA LEU A 84 20.99 -18.75 -14.93
C LEU A 84 21.30 -18.71 -16.44
N ALA A 85 21.70 -17.55 -16.98
CA ALA A 85 22.08 -17.42 -18.39
C ALA A 85 23.36 -18.22 -18.73
N ILE A 86 24.35 -18.26 -17.83
CA ILE A 86 25.56 -19.06 -17.99
C ILE A 86 25.22 -20.56 -17.96
N GLU A 87 24.35 -20.97 -17.03
CA GLU A 87 23.91 -22.35 -16.88
C GLU A 87 23.15 -22.83 -18.13
N ALA A 88 22.18 -22.05 -18.60
CA ALA A 88 21.43 -22.34 -19.82
C ALA A 88 22.35 -22.49 -21.05
N ARG A 89 23.43 -21.71 -21.12
CA ARG A 89 24.41 -21.78 -22.21
C ARG A 89 25.30 -23.03 -22.14
N LYS A 90 25.63 -23.52 -20.94
CA LYS A 90 26.52 -24.68 -20.74
C LYS A 90 25.77 -26.00 -20.78
N ASN A 91 24.65 -26.08 -20.07
CA ASN A 91 23.93 -27.31 -19.78
C ASN A 91 22.57 -27.41 -20.51
N GLY A 92 22.21 -26.36 -21.25
CA GLY A 92 20.96 -26.29 -22.02
C GLY A 92 19.78 -25.77 -21.20
N ILE A 93 18.67 -25.44 -21.88
CA ILE A 93 17.52 -24.77 -21.27
C ILE A 93 16.82 -25.64 -20.21
N LEU A 94 16.79 -26.97 -20.39
CA LEU A 94 16.18 -27.91 -19.44
C LEU A 94 16.84 -27.89 -18.06
N SER A 95 18.12 -27.53 -17.97
CA SER A 95 18.82 -27.39 -16.68
C SER A 95 18.25 -26.26 -15.81
N LEU A 96 17.45 -25.35 -16.39
CA LEU A 96 16.79 -24.28 -15.65
C LEU A 96 15.61 -24.77 -14.80
N GLU A 97 15.05 -25.95 -15.08
CA GLU A 97 13.93 -26.51 -14.31
C GLU A 97 14.35 -26.81 -12.86
N GLU A 98 15.47 -27.52 -12.69
CA GLU A 98 16.04 -27.80 -11.37
C GLU A 98 16.38 -26.52 -10.61
N LYS A 99 16.89 -25.49 -11.32
CA LYS A 99 17.20 -24.19 -10.74
C LYS A 99 15.95 -23.39 -10.37
N ALA A 100 14.85 -23.55 -11.10
CA ALA A 100 13.59 -22.86 -10.83
C ALA A 100 12.99 -23.31 -9.49
N GLU A 101 13.18 -24.57 -9.10
CA GLU A 101 12.72 -25.09 -7.80
C GLU A 101 13.53 -24.54 -6.61
N GLU A 102 14.82 -24.21 -6.81
CA GLU A 102 15.68 -23.65 -5.76
C GLU A 102 15.39 -22.17 -5.46
N ILE A 103 14.75 -21.46 -6.40
CA ILE A 103 14.50 -20.02 -6.31
C ILE A 103 13.31 -19.72 -5.39
N LYS A 104 13.56 -18.94 -4.35
CA LYS A 104 12.52 -18.51 -3.38
C LYS A 104 11.48 -17.56 -3.96
N ASP A 105 11.86 -16.81 -4.99
CA ASP A 105 10.99 -15.85 -5.64
C ASP A 105 10.07 -16.55 -6.64
N LYS A 106 8.78 -16.63 -6.31
CA LYS A 106 7.78 -17.32 -7.13
C LYS A 106 7.62 -16.72 -8.52
N PHE A 107 7.79 -15.40 -8.66
CA PHE A 107 7.66 -14.75 -9.96
C PHE A 107 8.82 -15.17 -10.87
N LEU A 108 10.05 -15.13 -10.35
CA LEU A 108 11.23 -15.57 -11.11
C LEU A 108 11.18 -17.06 -11.45
N SER A 109 10.75 -17.91 -10.50
CA SER A 109 10.57 -19.35 -10.72
C SER A 109 9.54 -19.63 -11.83
N ASN A 110 8.37 -18.98 -11.79
CA ASN A 110 7.35 -19.10 -12.83
C ASN A 110 7.87 -18.64 -14.21
N CYS A 111 8.63 -17.54 -14.26
CA CYS A 111 9.23 -17.06 -15.51
C CYS A 111 10.18 -18.09 -16.11
N LEU A 112 10.98 -18.78 -15.29
CA LEU A 112 11.88 -19.83 -15.76
C LEU A 112 11.13 -21.05 -16.30
N MET A 113 10.07 -21.48 -15.61
CA MET A 113 9.22 -22.58 -16.10
C MET A 113 8.60 -22.25 -17.46
N LEU A 114 8.10 -21.02 -17.65
CA LEU A 114 7.57 -20.57 -18.95
C LEU A 114 8.62 -20.60 -20.08
N ILE A 115 9.90 -20.37 -19.76
CA ILE A 115 11.01 -20.45 -20.72
C ILE A 115 11.38 -21.91 -21.02
N VAL A 116 11.35 -22.79 -20.02
CA VAL A 116 11.66 -24.22 -20.16
C VAL A 116 10.61 -24.94 -21.02
N ASP A 117 9.34 -24.56 -20.88
CA ASP A 117 8.21 -25.12 -21.64
C ASP A 117 8.26 -24.83 -23.17
N ALA A 118 9.36 -24.24 -23.66
CA ALA A 118 9.65 -23.98 -25.07
C ALA A 118 8.54 -23.18 -25.77
N LEU A 119 7.97 -22.20 -25.05
CA LEU A 119 7.12 -21.19 -25.65
C LEU A 119 7.97 -20.26 -26.53
N ASP A 120 7.38 -19.80 -27.63
CA ASP A 120 7.95 -18.76 -28.49
C ASP A 120 8.47 -17.59 -27.63
N PRO A 121 9.72 -17.12 -27.82
CA PRO A 121 10.28 -16.02 -27.04
C PRO A 121 9.39 -14.77 -27.00
N GLU A 122 8.71 -14.45 -28.10
CA GLU A 122 7.78 -13.31 -28.16
C GLU A 122 6.56 -13.54 -27.28
N LYS A 123 5.95 -14.74 -27.36
CA LYS A 123 4.80 -15.10 -26.52
C LYS A 123 5.16 -15.18 -25.05
N THR A 124 6.33 -15.71 -24.72
CA THR A 124 6.83 -15.79 -23.34
C THR A 124 6.99 -14.39 -22.75
N LYS A 125 7.58 -13.48 -23.51
CA LYS A 125 7.71 -12.08 -23.11
C LYS A 125 6.34 -11.42 -22.90
N GLU A 126 5.40 -11.67 -23.80
CA GLU A 126 4.03 -11.15 -23.69
C GLU A 126 3.33 -11.67 -22.42
N LEU A 127 3.45 -12.97 -22.11
CA LEU A 127 2.87 -13.56 -20.91
C LEU A 127 3.46 -12.97 -19.62
N ILE A 128 4.79 -12.86 -19.57
CA ILE A 128 5.48 -12.25 -18.41
C ILE A 128 5.05 -10.78 -18.24
N GLN A 129 4.96 -10.03 -19.34
CA GLN A 129 4.49 -8.65 -19.31
C GLN A 129 3.05 -8.54 -18.81
N ASN A 130 2.15 -9.38 -19.32
CA ASN A 130 0.76 -9.44 -18.88
C ASN A 130 0.65 -9.79 -17.38
N GLU A 131 1.52 -10.65 -16.85
CA GLU A 131 1.55 -10.97 -15.42
C GLU A 131 2.02 -9.77 -14.58
N ILE A 132 3.03 -9.04 -15.04
CA ILE A 132 3.48 -7.78 -14.42
C ILE A 132 2.34 -6.75 -14.42
N ASP A 133 1.66 -6.56 -15.55
CA ASP A 133 0.56 -5.60 -15.68
C ASP A 133 -0.59 -5.95 -14.72
N ASN A 134 -0.93 -7.25 -14.61
CA ASN A 134 -1.94 -7.72 -13.66
C ASN A 134 -1.53 -7.50 -12.19
N LEU A 135 -0.24 -7.70 -11.88
CA LEU A 135 0.30 -7.40 -10.55
C LEU A 135 0.21 -5.91 -10.25
N GLU A 136 0.50 -5.04 -11.21
CA GLU A 136 0.39 -3.60 -11.07
C GLU A 136 -1.07 -3.16 -10.87
N ILE A 137 -1.99 -3.64 -11.70
CA ILE A 137 -3.44 -3.36 -11.57
C ILE A 137 -3.93 -3.77 -10.18
N ARG A 138 -3.52 -4.94 -9.68
CA ARG A 138 -3.88 -5.41 -8.34
C ARG A 138 -3.38 -4.46 -7.25
N HIS A 139 -2.12 -4.01 -7.31
CA HIS A 139 -1.57 -3.06 -6.33
C HIS A 139 -2.21 -1.67 -6.47
N SER A 140 -2.46 -1.20 -7.69
CA SER A 140 -3.11 0.07 -7.99
C SER A 140 -4.53 0.12 -7.42
N ASN A 141 -5.30 -0.97 -7.54
CA ASN A 141 -6.63 -1.08 -6.95
C ASN A 141 -6.62 -0.97 -5.42
N VAL A 142 -5.59 -1.53 -4.77
CA VAL A 142 -5.39 -1.40 -3.32
C VAL A 142 -5.03 0.03 -2.96
N TRP A 143 -4.10 0.65 -3.68
CA TRP A 143 -3.68 2.03 -3.45
C TRP A 143 -4.85 3.01 -3.61
N ARG A 144 -5.68 2.83 -4.65
CA ARG A 144 -6.86 3.67 -4.92
C ARG A 144 -7.84 3.74 -3.74
N MET A 145 -7.95 2.66 -2.96
CA MET A 145 -8.77 2.65 -1.74
C MET A 145 -8.27 3.66 -0.71
N TYR A 146 -6.96 3.67 -0.46
CA TYR A 146 -6.34 4.59 0.50
C TYR A 146 -6.31 6.02 -0.03
N ASP A 147 -6.08 6.20 -1.32
CA ASP A 147 -6.13 7.52 -1.99
C ASP A 147 -7.51 8.18 -1.85
N LYS A 148 -8.58 7.40 -2.10
CA LYS A 148 -9.96 7.87 -1.86
C LYS A 148 -10.24 8.14 -0.39
N ALA A 149 -9.80 7.28 0.53
CA ALA A 149 -9.93 7.54 1.95
C ALA A 149 -9.21 8.84 2.37
N SER A 150 -8.02 9.09 1.84
CA SER A 150 -7.26 10.34 2.07
C SER A 150 -7.98 11.57 1.52
N THR A 151 -8.78 11.42 0.47
CA THR A 151 -9.60 12.50 -0.09
C THR A 151 -10.88 12.73 0.73
N TYR A 152 -11.49 11.67 1.25
CA TYR A 152 -12.72 11.77 2.06
C TYR A 152 -12.47 12.33 3.47
N ALA A 153 -11.32 12.01 4.09
CA ALA A 153 -10.96 12.49 5.42
C ALA A 153 -11.06 14.02 5.61
N PRO A 154 -10.43 14.86 4.78
CA PRO A 154 -10.57 16.32 4.91
C PRO A 154 -11.98 16.81 4.57
N ALA A 155 -12.68 16.16 3.64
CA ALA A 155 -14.05 16.54 3.29
C ALA A 155 -15.01 16.37 4.49
N TYR A 156 -14.95 15.22 5.18
CA TYR A 156 -15.73 15.01 6.40
C TYR A 156 -15.25 15.87 7.57
N GLY A 157 -13.96 16.21 7.63
CA GLY A 157 -13.44 17.20 8.58
C GLY A 157 -14.11 18.56 8.38
N MET A 158 -14.21 19.05 7.14
CA MET A 158 -14.93 20.29 6.82
C MET A 158 -16.42 20.19 7.17
N ILE A 159 -17.09 19.06 6.90
CA ILE A 159 -18.48 18.85 7.33
C ILE A 159 -18.60 18.94 8.86
N GLY A 160 -17.65 18.35 9.60
CA GLY A 160 -17.58 18.46 11.06
C GLY A 160 -17.48 19.91 11.53
N THR A 161 -16.68 20.74 10.85
CA THR A 161 -16.60 22.18 11.18
C THR A 161 -17.93 22.89 11.00
N LEU A 162 -18.69 22.59 9.94
CA LEU A 162 -20.00 23.18 9.71
C LEU A 162 -21.01 22.78 10.79
N ILE A 163 -21.03 21.49 11.17
CA ILE A 163 -21.90 20.99 12.25
C ILE A 163 -21.54 21.69 13.58
N GLY A 164 -20.25 21.82 13.88
CA GLY A 164 -19.78 22.54 15.07
C GLY A 164 -20.22 24.01 15.09
N LEU A 165 -20.10 24.70 13.96
CA LEU A 165 -20.56 26.09 13.84
C LEU A 165 -22.07 26.24 14.02
N ILE A 166 -22.87 25.33 13.45
CA ILE A 166 -24.32 25.33 13.64
C ILE A 166 -24.68 25.16 15.12
N ASN A 167 -24.03 24.22 15.80
CA ASN A 167 -24.26 23.99 17.24
C ASN A 167 -23.82 25.18 18.09
N MET A 168 -22.73 25.86 17.73
CA MET A 168 -22.28 27.07 18.42
C MET A 168 -23.32 28.19 18.30
N LEU A 169 -23.82 28.43 17.08
CA LEU A 169 -24.84 29.45 16.80
C LEU A 169 -26.17 29.15 17.50
N ALA A 170 -26.59 27.88 17.52
CA ALA A 170 -27.83 27.48 18.19
C ALA A 170 -27.80 27.70 19.72
N ASN A 171 -26.60 27.68 20.33
CA ASN A 171 -26.41 27.87 21.77
C ASN A 171 -26.07 29.32 22.16
N LEU A 172 -26.01 30.25 21.22
CA LEU A 172 -25.70 31.67 21.49
C LEU A 172 -26.92 32.46 22.00
N ASP A 173 -28.14 31.96 21.75
CA ASP A 173 -29.40 32.62 22.12
C ASP A 173 -30.20 31.89 23.23
N MET A 174 -29.57 30.92 23.93
CA MET A 174 -30.08 30.34 25.19
C MET A 174 -29.24 30.84 26.36
#